data_AF-A0A958VCZ3-F1
#
_entry.id   AF-A0A958VCZ3-F1
#
_cell.length_a   1.000
_cell.length_b   1.000
_cell.length_c   1.000
_cell.angle_alpha   90.00
_cell.angle_beta   90.00
_cell.angle_gamma   90.00
#
_symmetry.space_group_name_H-M   'P 1'
#
loop_
_entity.id
_entity.type
_entity.pdbx_description
1 polymer ?
#
loop_
_entity_poly.entity_id
_entity_poly.type
_entity_poly.pdbx_seq_one_letter_code
_entity_poly.pdbx_strand_id
1 'polypeptide(L)'
;MKFSLIAAFSLIAILIGSCQNNPTNPNGNNYQNIIDSLGIDTNNTNCQFNYTYTYDSTNNIYTFVGQGSGVAPIQYVWVINQDTLYGQTVSVQGPVYDFCAAMLDDAGCFTGICDSIASQPNTCTTSFTVTYDSLNSTMTLSANGTGIAPYTYSWDINGVNYTGATVTAPNAPGYACLTQTDAGGCTATYCDSIGYNPTGGGNCGVQAWAYVDSTGNNMVTASANATGMAPFTYVWTVTGNQTTTYTGQTISWQGQSGITYQACVTIADNNGCSSTDCVSVTIP
;
A
#
# COMPACT_ATOMS: atom_id res chain seq x y z
N MET A 1 32.34 -17.95 -43.20
CA MET A 1 32.16 -18.87 -42.06
C MET A 1 31.00 -18.31 -41.23
N LYS A 2 29.85 -18.99 -41.20
CA LYS A 2 28.78 -18.64 -40.24
C LYS A 2 29.31 -19.02 -38.86
N PHE A 3 29.80 -18.05 -38.10
CA PHE A 3 30.02 -18.26 -36.67
C PHE A 3 28.70 -18.77 -36.08
N SER A 4 28.78 -19.78 -35.20
CA SER A 4 27.61 -20.23 -34.46
C SER A 4 27.01 -19.01 -33.77
N LEU A 5 25.76 -18.68 -34.10
CA LEU A 5 25.02 -17.53 -33.57
C LEU A 5 25.21 -17.40 -32.05
N ILE A 6 25.26 -18.53 -31.34
CA ILE A 6 25.46 -18.66 -29.88
C ILE A 6 26.80 -18.05 -29.39
N ALA A 7 27.87 -18.14 -30.19
CA ALA A 7 29.18 -17.57 -29.84
C ALA A 7 29.21 -16.03 -30.00
N ALA A 8 28.43 -15.47 -30.93
CA ALA A 8 28.26 -14.03 -31.07
C ALA A 8 27.51 -13.45 -29.86
N PHE A 9 26.50 -14.14 -29.34
CA PHE A 9 25.69 -13.68 -28.21
C PHE A 9 26.40 -13.65 -26.85
N SER A 10 27.30 -14.61 -26.58
CA SER A 10 28.10 -14.59 -25.35
C SER A 10 29.09 -13.42 -25.34
N LEU A 11 29.56 -13.00 -26.52
CA LEU A 11 30.47 -11.88 -26.71
C LEU A 11 29.76 -10.51 -26.71
N ILE A 12 28.53 -10.45 -27.26
CA ILE A 12 27.67 -9.25 -27.21
C ILE A 12 27.30 -8.91 -25.75
N ALA A 13 27.00 -9.91 -24.91
CA ALA A 13 26.78 -9.70 -23.48
C ALA A 13 28.02 -9.12 -22.76
N ILE A 14 29.23 -9.50 -23.20
CA ILE A 14 30.51 -8.97 -22.68
C ILE A 14 30.75 -7.52 -23.15
N LEU A 15 30.43 -7.18 -24.41
CA LEU A 15 30.48 -5.80 -24.89
C LEU A 15 29.47 -4.90 -24.15
N ILE A 16 28.28 -5.43 -23.87
CA ILE A 16 27.22 -4.70 -23.18
C ILE A 16 27.53 -4.50 -21.68
N GLY A 17 28.03 -5.53 -20.99
CA GLY A 17 28.42 -5.44 -19.57
C GLY A 17 29.64 -4.54 -19.30
N SER A 18 30.43 -4.19 -20.33
CA SER A 18 31.53 -3.23 -20.20
C SER A 18 31.07 -1.77 -20.36
N CYS A 19 29.95 -1.49 -21.05
CA CYS A 19 29.32 -0.16 -21.09
C CYS A 19 28.75 0.26 -19.74
N GLN A 20 28.23 -0.68 -18.93
CA GLN A 20 27.80 -0.41 -17.54
C GLN A 20 28.96 0.06 -16.63
N ASN A 21 30.20 -0.31 -16.96
CA ASN A 21 31.37 -0.04 -16.12
C ASN A 21 32.21 1.17 -16.56
N ASN A 22 32.03 1.69 -17.79
CA ASN A 22 32.70 2.92 -18.25
C ASN A 22 31.98 3.57 -19.46
N PRO A 23 31.08 4.54 -19.25
CA PRO A 23 30.30 5.17 -20.33
C PRO A 23 31.13 6.08 -21.27
N THR A 24 32.43 6.29 -21.02
CA THR A 24 33.26 7.25 -21.79
C THR A 24 34.22 6.64 -22.80
N ASN A 25 34.32 5.30 -22.90
CA ASN A 25 35.18 4.67 -23.91
C ASN A 25 34.63 3.31 -24.41
N PRO A 26 33.69 3.32 -25.36
CA PRO A 26 33.14 2.10 -25.95
C PRO A 26 34.08 1.37 -26.93
N ASN A 27 35.25 1.94 -27.29
CA ASN A 27 36.06 1.50 -28.44
C ASN A 27 37.51 1.12 -28.09
N GLY A 28 37.73 0.25 -27.11
CA GLY A 28 39.05 -0.38 -26.92
C GLY A 28 39.47 -1.25 -28.11
N ASN A 29 40.77 -1.28 -28.44
CA ASN A 29 41.34 -1.99 -29.62
C ASN A 29 41.04 -3.50 -29.69
N ASN A 30 40.57 -4.13 -28.60
CA ASN A 30 40.18 -5.54 -28.59
C ASN A 30 38.76 -5.79 -29.14
N TYR A 31 37.89 -4.78 -29.16
CA TYR A 31 36.49 -4.93 -29.57
C TYR A 31 36.30 -4.85 -31.09
N GLN A 32 37.09 -4.03 -31.79
CA GLN A 32 37.03 -3.88 -33.26
C GLN A 32 37.39 -5.19 -33.98
N ASN A 33 38.42 -5.90 -33.51
CA ASN A 33 38.82 -7.20 -34.06
C ASN A 33 37.72 -8.27 -33.95
N ILE A 34 36.84 -8.14 -32.95
CA ILE A 34 35.71 -9.03 -32.72
C ILE A 34 34.55 -8.67 -33.66
N ILE A 35 34.21 -7.37 -33.75
CA ILE A 35 33.19 -6.82 -34.66
C ILE A 35 33.49 -7.23 -36.11
N ASP A 36 34.75 -7.07 -36.54
CA ASP A 36 35.21 -7.39 -37.89
C ASP A 36 35.18 -8.92 -38.17
N SER A 37 35.46 -9.76 -37.16
CA SER A 37 35.44 -11.22 -37.31
C SER A 37 34.04 -11.82 -37.41
N LEU A 38 33.03 -11.10 -36.90
CA LEU A 38 31.62 -11.52 -36.88
C LEU A 38 30.81 -10.93 -38.04
N GLY A 39 31.41 -10.02 -38.85
CA GLY A 39 30.71 -9.34 -39.94
C GLY A 39 29.63 -8.38 -39.45
N ILE A 40 29.77 -7.86 -38.24
CA ILE A 40 28.83 -6.91 -37.64
C ILE A 40 29.11 -5.53 -38.24
N ASP A 41 28.15 -4.98 -38.97
CA ASP A 41 28.27 -3.62 -39.48
C ASP A 41 27.68 -2.63 -38.48
N THR A 42 28.54 -2.04 -37.65
CA THR A 42 28.17 -1.00 -36.68
C THR A 42 27.83 0.35 -37.32
N ASN A 43 28.04 0.50 -38.63
CA ASN A 43 27.66 1.69 -39.40
C ASN A 43 26.37 1.48 -40.22
N ASN A 44 25.76 0.29 -40.15
CA ASN A 44 24.52 -0.01 -40.85
C ASN A 44 23.34 0.64 -40.13
N THR A 45 22.90 1.80 -40.62
CA THR A 45 21.73 2.51 -40.11
C THR A 45 20.38 1.92 -40.55
N ASN A 46 20.38 0.77 -41.24
CA ASN A 46 19.15 0.18 -41.80
C ASN A 46 18.37 -0.69 -40.80
N CYS A 47 18.90 -0.91 -39.58
CA CYS A 47 18.15 -1.50 -38.47
C CYS A 47 18.01 -0.51 -37.32
N GLN A 48 16.87 -0.54 -36.64
CA GLN A 48 16.60 0.26 -35.45
C GLN A 48 16.07 -0.63 -34.34
N PHE A 49 16.50 -0.34 -33.11
CA PHE A 49 15.99 -1.01 -31.92
C PHE A 49 15.28 -0.01 -31.02
N ASN A 50 14.06 -0.36 -30.63
CA ASN A 50 13.34 0.29 -29.56
C ASN A 50 12.84 -0.77 -28.57
N TYR A 51 12.38 -0.35 -27.41
CA TYR A 51 11.83 -1.24 -26.41
C TYR A 51 10.65 -0.61 -25.67
N THR A 52 9.83 -1.47 -25.09
CA THR A 52 8.81 -1.08 -24.10
C THR A 52 8.91 -2.00 -22.90
N TYR A 53 8.49 -1.55 -21.72
CA TYR A 53 8.38 -2.41 -20.55
C TYR A 53 7.09 -2.16 -19.77
N THR A 54 6.64 -3.18 -19.03
CA THR A 54 5.55 -3.09 -18.04
C THR A 54 6.04 -3.61 -16.68
N TYR A 55 5.37 -3.17 -15.61
CA TYR A 55 5.64 -3.62 -14.25
C TYR A 55 4.35 -4.11 -13.58
N ASP A 56 4.40 -5.35 -13.08
CA ASP A 56 3.36 -5.92 -12.21
C ASP A 56 3.75 -5.71 -10.75
N SER A 57 3.06 -4.79 -10.07
CA SER A 57 3.30 -4.47 -8.65
C SER A 57 2.85 -5.56 -7.69
N THR A 58 1.98 -6.48 -8.12
CA THR A 58 1.49 -7.57 -7.26
C THR A 58 2.57 -8.63 -7.08
N ASN A 59 3.27 -8.95 -8.18
CA ASN A 59 4.28 -10.01 -8.21
C ASN A 59 5.72 -9.49 -8.26
N ASN A 60 5.91 -8.16 -8.38
CA ASN A 60 7.20 -7.49 -8.55
C ASN A 60 7.96 -8.01 -9.80
N ILE A 61 7.27 -8.08 -10.94
CA ILE A 61 7.81 -8.58 -12.21
C ILE A 61 7.89 -7.44 -13.23
N TYR A 62 9.06 -7.28 -13.85
CA TYR A 62 9.25 -6.45 -15.04
C TYR A 62 9.16 -7.33 -16.28
N THR A 63 8.43 -6.87 -17.29
CA THR A 63 8.38 -7.53 -18.61
C THR A 63 8.84 -6.56 -19.67
N PHE A 64 9.91 -6.92 -20.38
CA PHE A 64 10.51 -6.14 -21.46
C PHE A 64 10.12 -6.74 -22.80
N VAL A 65 9.87 -5.87 -23.79
CA VAL A 65 9.55 -6.26 -25.17
C VAL A 65 10.41 -5.46 -26.14
N GLY A 66 11.16 -6.18 -26.98
CA GLY A 66 12.03 -5.64 -28.01
C GLY A 66 11.28 -5.38 -29.30
N GLN A 67 11.52 -4.21 -29.89
CA GLN A 67 10.93 -3.75 -31.13
C GLN A 67 12.04 -3.42 -32.13
N GLY A 68 12.51 -4.47 -32.81
CA GLY A 68 13.55 -4.34 -33.83
C GLY A 68 12.98 -4.18 -35.24
N SER A 69 13.61 -3.34 -36.05
CA SER A 69 13.42 -3.26 -37.51
C SER A 69 14.68 -3.74 -38.23
N GLY A 70 14.52 -4.41 -39.38
CA GLY A 70 15.64 -5.00 -40.14
C GLY A 70 15.22 -6.24 -40.93
N VAL A 71 16.20 -7.03 -41.35
CA VAL A 71 15.98 -8.27 -42.10
C VAL A 71 15.71 -9.45 -41.15
N ALA A 72 14.51 -10.02 -41.23
CA ALA A 72 14.15 -11.17 -40.41
C ALA A 72 14.96 -12.44 -40.77
N PRO A 73 15.21 -13.35 -39.80
CA PRO A 73 14.80 -13.28 -38.39
C PRO A 73 15.61 -12.27 -37.56
N ILE A 74 14.91 -11.52 -36.70
CA ILE A 74 15.53 -10.61 -35.73
C ILE A 74 15.67 -11.31 -34.39
N GLN A 75 16.84 -11.15 -33.78
CA GLN A 75 17.19 -11.74 -32.49
C GLN A 75 17.45 -10.65 -31.47
N TYR A 76 17.19 -10.95 -30.21
CA TYR A 76 17.21 -10.00 -29.11
C TYR A 76 17.98 -10.57 -27.93
N VAL A 77 18.78 -9.71 -27.28
CA VAL A 77 19.49 -10.00 -26.05
C VAL A 77 19.28 -8.87 -25.05
N TRP A 78 19.12 -9.24 -23.80
CA TRP A 78 18.94 -8.33 -22.67
C TRP A 78 19.99 -8.65 -21.62
N VAL A 79 20.60 -7.62 -21.05
CA VAL A 79 21.45 -7.71 -19.87
C VAL A 79 20.77 -6.89 -18.78
N ILE A 80 20.21 -7.58 -17.78
CA ILE A 80 19.44 -6.98 -16.69
C ILE A 80 20.02 -7.52 -15.38
N ASN A 81 20.43 -6.66 -14.45
CA ASN A 81 21.02 -7.06 -13.16
C ASN A 81 22.16 -8.10 -13.30
N GLN A 82 22.98 -8.00 -14.35
CA GLN A 82 24.06 -8.96 -14.71
C GLN A 82 23.60 -10.29 -15.30
N ASP A 83 22.30 -10.58 -15.34
CA ASP A 83 21.76 -11.74 -16.03
C ASP A 83 21.61 -11.45 -17.52
N THR A 84 21.98 -12.43 -18.35
CA THR A 84 21.80 -12.37 -19.80
C THR A 84 20.59 -13.19 -20.22
N LEU A 85 19.63 -12.56 -20.88
CA LEU A 85 18.38 -13.17 -21.32
C LEU A 85 18.23 -13.03 -22.83
N TYR A 86 17.56 -13.99 -23.45
CA TYR A 86 17.37 -14.07 -24.89
C TYR A 86 15.90 -14.15 -25.25
N GLY A 87 15.53 -13.46 -26.34
CA GLY A 87 14.17 -13.46 -26.86
C GLY A 87 13.58 -12.07 -26.95
N GLN A 88 12.55 -11.93 -27.80
CA GLN A 88 11.87 -10.65 -28.00
C GLN A 88 11.22 -10.14 -26.72
N THR A 89 10.67 -11.05 -25.92
CA THR A 89 10.04 -10.75 -24.63
C THR A 89 10.77 -11.49 -23.53
N VAL A 90 11.17 -10.77 -22.49
CA VAL A 90 11.81 -11.35 -21.28
C VAL A 90 11.15 -10.78 -20.03
N SER A 91 11.10 -11.57 -18.97
CA SER A 91 10.57 -11.15 -17.68
C SER A 91 11.57 -11.45 -16.57
N VAL A 92 11.72 -10.52 -15.63
CA VAL A 92 12.62 -10.62 -14.48
C VAL A 92 11.95 -10.16 -13.20
N GLN A 93 12.36 -10.75 -12.08
CA GLN A 93 11.97 -10.26 -10.76
C GLN A 93 12.71 -8.95 -10.47
N GLY A 94 11.99 -7.92 -10.02
CA GLY A 94 12.60 -6.65 -9.61
C GLY A 94 13.42 -6.75 -8.32
N PRO A 95 14.23 -5.73 -7.98
CA PRO A 95 14.34 -4.44 -8.67
C PRO A 95 15.19 -4.48 -9.95
N VAL A 96 14.87 -3.62 -10.92
CA VAL A 96 15.71 -3.34 -12.09
C VAL A 96 16.05 -1.85 -12.07
N TYR A 97 17.33 -1.53 -12.01
CA TYR A 97 17.80 -0.13 -11.97
C TYR A 97 18.31 0.30 -13.33
N ASP A 98 19.12 -0.54 -13.94
CA ASP A 98 19.68 -0.37 -15.26
C ASP A 98 19.58 -1.67 -16.05
N PHE A 99 19.53 -1.51 -17.37
CA PHE A 99 19.64 -2.63 -18.27
C PHE A 99 20.21 -2.16 -19.60
N CYS A 100 20.70 -3.12 -20.36
CA CYS A 100 21.06 -2.90 -21.74
C CYS A 100 20.42 -3.97 -22.60
N ALA A 101 20.05 -3.60 -23.81
CA ALA A 101 19.39 -4.48 -24.75
C ALA A 101 19.89 -4.22 -26.16
N ALA A 102 19.98 -5.28 -26.94
CA ALA A 102 20.44 -5.20 -28.31
C ALA A 102 19.69 -6.17 -29.22
N MET A 103 19.71 -5.88 -30.51
CA MET A 103 19.21 -6.75 -31.55
C MET A 103 20.26 -7.04 -32.62
N LEU A 104 20.08 -8.18 -33.29
CA LEU A 104 20.83 -8.59 -34.48
C LEU A 104 19.84 -9.11 -35.52
N ASP A 105 19.94 -8.63 -36.75
CA ASP A 105 19.14 -9.10 -37.88
C ASP A 105 19.91 -10.11 -38.76
N ASP A 106 19.23 -10.78 -39.71
CA ASP A 106 19.86 -11.81 -40.56
C ASP A 106 20.84 -11.24 -41.59
N ALA A 107 20.79 -9.93 -41.83
CA ALA A 107 21.75 -9.22 -42.67
C ALA A 107 23.02 -8.81 -41.91
N GLY A 108 23.11 -9.10 -40.60
CA GLY A 108 24.26 -8.76 -39.76
C GLY A 108 24.23 -7.33 -39.21
N CYS A 109 23.08 -6.65 -39.29
CA CYS A 109 22.89 -5.34 -38.69
C CYS A 109 22.69 -5.47 -37.18
N PHE A 110 23.50 -4.73 -36.41
CA PHE A 110 23.50 -4.76 -34.94
C PHE A 110 23.27 -3.36 -34.37
N THR A 111 22.36 -3.26 -33.41
CA THR A 111 22.10 -2.01 -32.67
C THR A 111 21.64 -2.31 -31.25
N GLY A 112 21.93 -1.43 -30.31
CA GLY A 112 21.59 -1.61 -28.90
C GLY A 112 21.48 -0.31 -28.14
N ILE A 113 20.89 -0.40 -26.96
CA ILE A 113 20.63 0.71 -26.04
C ILE A 113 20.93 0.26 -24.62
N CYS A 114 21.45 1.17 -23.81
CA CYS A 114 21.50 1.05 -22.37
C CYS A 114 20.63 2.15 -21.77
N ASP A 115 19.78 1.78 -20.82
CA ASP A 115 18.84 2.70 -20.20
C ASP A 115 18.70 2.42 -18.70
N SER A 116 18.19 3.41 -17.97
CA SER A 116 17.91 3.33 -16.54
C SER A 116 16.41 3.48 -16.29
N ILE A 117 15.85 2.60 -15.46
CA ILE A 117 14.47 2.73 -15.03
C ILE A 117 14.45 3.74 -13.88
N ALA A 118 14.12 4.99 -14.20
CA ALA A 118 14.23 6.16 -13.31
C ALA A 118 13.44 6.07 -11.99
N SER A 119 12.53 5.11 -11.89
CA SER A 119 11.89 4.73 -10.64
C SER A 119 11.22 3.38 -10.85
N GLN A 120 11.45 2.41 -9.97
CA GLN A 120 10.35 1.49 -9.68
C GLN A 120 9.13 2.36 -9.37
N PRO A 121 7.89 2.03 -9.77
CA PRO A 121 6.77 2.56 -9.02
C PRO A 121 6.93 1.99 -7.62
N ASN A 122 7.61 2.76 -6.76
CA ASN A 122 7.86 2.38 -5.40
C ASN A 122 6.48 2.44 -4.74
N THR A 123 5.85 1.28 -4.61
CA THR A 123 4.53 1.15 -4.02
C THR A 123 4.72 0.78 -2.57
N CYS A 124 4.43 1.73 -1.69
CA CYS A 124 4.39 1.55 -0.25
C CYS A 124 2.93 1.63 0.21
N THR A 125 2.59 0.89 1.25
CA THR A 125 1.31 1.00 1.95
C THR A 125 1.54 1.35 3.41
N THR A 126 0.54 1.93 4.05
CA THR A 126 0.57 2.22 5.48
C THR A 126 -0.81 2.01 6.09
N SER A 127 -0.83 1.65 7.36
CA SER A 127 -1.98 1.52 8.25
C SER A 127 -1.50 1.63 9.69
N PHE A 128 -2.41 1.63 10.66
CA PHE A 128 -2.02 1.59 12.06
C PHE A 128 -2.95 0.71 12.89
N THR A 129 -2.45 0.31 14.06
CA THR A 129 -3.25 -0.31 15.12
C THR A 129 -3.25 0.59 16.34
N VAL A 130 -4.33 0.53 17.13
CA VAL A 130 -4.50 1.32 18.34
C VAL A 130 -4.65 0.40 19.54
N THR A 131 -3.86 0.64 20.58
CA THR A 131 -3.97 -0.05 21.87
C THR A 131 -4.28 0.98 22.95
N TYR A 132 -5.33 0.76 23.73
CA TYR A 132 -5.71 1.67 24.80
C TYR A 132 -5.13 1.22 26.14
N ASP A 133 -4.47 2.14 26.83
CA ASP A 133 -4.06 1.98 28.22
C ASP A 133 -5.03 2.79 29.10
N SER A 134 -6.01 2.08 29.65
CA SER A 134 -7.04 2.66 30.51
C SER A 134 -6.53 3.06 31.90
N LEU A 135 -5.34 2.59 32.32
CA LEU A 135 -4.76 2.94 33.62
C LEU A 135 -4.08 4.31 33.57
N ASN A 136 -3.48 4.64 32.43
CA ASN A 136 -2.72 5.89 32.24
C ASN A 136 -3.46 6.94 31.42
N SER A 137 -4.70 6.67 30.98
CA SER A 137 -5.47 7.57 30.12
C SER A 137 -4.79 7.90 28.80
N THR A 138 -4.10 6.91 28.25
CA THR A 138 -3.36 7.03 26.99
C THR A 138 -3.76 5.97 26.00
N MET A 139 -3.53 6.25 24.73
CA MET A 139 -3.56 5.28 23.64
C MET A 139 -2.20 5.23 22.98
N THR A 140 -1.82 4.04 22.51
CA THR A 140 -0.61 3.82 21.73
C THR A 140 -1.00 3.43 20.32
N LEU A 141 -0.51 4.18 19.34
CA LEU A 141 -0.68 3.90 17.93
C LEU A 141 0.62 3.36 17.37
N SER A 142 0.55 2.26 16.63
CA SER A 142 1.71 1.64 15.98
C SER A 142 1.50 1.57 14.48
N ALA A 143 2.46 2.12 13.73
CA ALA A 143 2.48 2.08 12.27
C ALA A 143 2.73 0.67 11.77
N ASN A 144 1.98 0.27 10.75
CA ASN A 144 2.18 -0.94 9.99
C ASN A 144 2.28 -0.53 8.52
N GLY A 145 3.30 -0.95 7.80
CA GLY A 145 3.44 -0.54 6.42
C GLY A 145 4.53 -1.30 5.69
N THR A 146 4.52 -1.16 4.36
CA THR A 146 5.49 -1.77 3.45
C THR A 146 6.32 -0.69 2.76
N GLY A 147 7.43 -1.08 2.16
CA GLY A 147 8.34 -0.20 1.42
C GLY A 147 9.80 -0.59 1.65
N ILE A 148 10.69 0.31 1.27
CA ILE A 148 12.14 0.16 1.41
C ILE A 148 12.60 0.85 2.70
N ALA A 149 13.09 0.09 3.68
CA ALA A 149 13.66 0.66 4.89
C ALA A 149 14.95 1.47 4.62
N PRO A 150 15.29 2.47 5.45
CA PRO A 150 14.58 2.95 6.64
C PRO A 150 13.31 3.76 6.33
N TYR A 151 12.41 3.83 7.32
CA TYR A 151 11.15 4.59 7.24
C TYR A 151 11.19 5.85 8.10
N THR A 152 10.47 6.89 7.65
CA THR A 152 10.11 8.06 8.45
C THR A 152 8.59 8.14 8.62
N TYR A 153 8.14 8.55 9.81
CA TYR A 153 6.72 8.57 10.18
C TYR A 153 6.32 9.95 10.70
N SER A 154 5.16 10.42 10.26
CA SER A 154 4.45 11.58 10.80
C SER A 154 3.03 11.20 11.12
N TRP A 155 2.52 11.67 12.26
CA TRP A 155 1.15 11.44 12.69
C TRP A 155 0.47 12.78 12.95
N ASP A 156 -0.78 12.91 12.55
CA ASP A 156 -1.72 13.93 13.05
C ASP A 156 -2.79 13.19 13.85
N ILE A 157 -2.87 13.46 15.15
CA ILE A 157 -3.87 12.90 16.05
C ILE A 157 -4.66 14.07 16.62
N ASN A 158 -5.91 14.23 16.20
CA ASN A 158 -6.79 15.34 16.60
C ASN A 158 -6.14 16.74 16.44
N GLY A 159 -5.37 16.94 15.37
CA GLY A 159 -4.67 18.19 15.08
C GLY A 159 -3.33 18.37 15.81
N VAL A 160 -2.88 17.35 16.56
CA VAL A 160 -1.57 17.34 17.25
C VAL A 160 -0.60 16.44 16.49
N ASN A 161 0.60 16.96 16.19
CA ASN A 161 1.60 16.24 15.40
C ASN A 161 2.54 15.38 16.27
N TYR A 162 2.81 14.15 15.82
CA TYR A 162 3.77 13.23 16.44
C TYR A 162 4.68 12.59 15.39
N THR A 163 5.81 12.01 15.82
CA THR A 163 6.76 11.31 14.95
C THR A 163 7.22 9.99 15.58
N GLY A 164 7.68 9.06 14.73
CA GLY A 164 8.13 7.73 15.15
C GLY A 164 7.17 6.61 14.75
N ALA A 165 7.67 5.37 14.71
CA ALA A 165 6.90 4.20 14.31
C ALA A 165 5.76 3.86 15.30
N THR A 166 5.95 4.22 16.57
CA THR A 166 4.96 4.07 17.64
C THR A 166 4.86 5.39 18.38
N VAL A 167 3.64 5.84 18.64
CA VAL A 167 3.35 7.09 19.37
C VAL A 167 2.34 6.84 20.47
N THR A 168 2.52 7.51 21.60
CA THR A 168 1.57 7.50 22.72
C THR A 168 0.92 8.87 22.82
N ALA A 169 -0.42 8.91 22.84
CA ALA A 169 -1.22 10.13 22.89
C ALA A 169 -2.30 10.02 23.98
N PRO A 170 -2.90 11.14 24.43
CA PRO A 170 -4.05 11.10 25.33
C PRO A 170 -5.20 10.32 24.72
N ASN A 171 -5.89 9.52 25.53
CA ASN A 171 -7.05 8.78 25.09
C ASN A 171 -8.24 9.73 24.90
N ALA A 172 -8.61 9.97 23.65
CA ALA A 172 -9.72 10.83 23.26
C ALA A 172 -10.33 10.31 21.95
N PRO A 173 -11.66 10.35 21.79
CA PRO A 173 -12.26 10.05 20.51
C PRO A 173 -11.80 11.06 19.46
N GLY A 174 -11.81 10.65 18.20
CA GLY A 174 -11.57 11.56 17.09
C GLY A 174 -10.94 10.87 15.89
N TYR A 175 -9.91 11.48 15.32
CA TYR A 175 -9.33 11.06 14.05
C TYR A 175 -7.81 11.06 14.11
N ALA A 176 -7.19 10.05 13.50
CA ALA A 176 -5.74 9.94 13.38
C ALA A 176 -5.34 9.69 11.92
N CYS A 177 -4.35 10.44 11.44
CA CYS A 177 -3.73 10.27 10.13
C CYS A 177 -2.26 9.92 10.31
N LEU A 178 -1.81 8.83 9.70
CA LEU A 178 -0.42 8.41 9.61
C LEU A 178 0.09 8.66 8.20
N THR A 179 1.24 9.30 8.07
CA THR A 179 2.03 9.40 6.85
C THR A 179 3.36 8.68 7.05
N GLN A 180 3.63 7.68 6.21
CA GLN A 180 4.89 6.94 6.18
C GLN A 180 5.61 7.23 4.86
N THR A 181 6.89 7.57 4.95
CA THR A 181 7.79 7.70 3.79
C THR A 181 8.94 6.70 3.93
N ASP A 182 9.26 6.02 2.84
CA ASP A 182 10.32 5.03 2.77
C ASP A 182 11.61 5.59 2.14
N ALA A 183 12.71 4.83 2.18
CA ALA A 183 14.00 5.27 1.65
C ALA A 183 14.05 5.38 0.12
N GLY A 184 13.11 4.73 -0.58
CA GLY A 184 12.92 4.86 -2.02
C GLY A 184 12.04 6.06 -2.41
N GLY A 185 11.65 6.91 -1.45
CA GLY A 185 10.86 8.12 -1.68
C GLY A 185 9.36 7.90 -1.86
N CYS A 186 8.85 6.68 -1.68
CA CYS A 186 7.41 6.46 -1.67
C CYS A 186 6.81 7.01 -0.38
N THR A 187 5.67 7.69 -0.50
CA THR A 187 4.90 8.20 0.63
C THR A 187 3.48 7.65 0.60
N ALA A 188 3.06 7.00 1.69
CA ALA A 188 1.71 6.49 1.89
C ALA A 188 1.04 7.21 3.07
N THR A 189 -0.26 7.45 2.98
CA THR A 189 -1.06 8.04 4.08
C THR A 189 -2.29 7.19 4.35
N TYR A 190 -2.58 6.97 5.63
CA TYR A 190 -3.76 6.26 6.11
C TYR A 190 -4.40 7.04 7.26
N CYS A 191 -5.70 7.27 7.17
CA CYS A 191 -6.45 7.92 8.23
C CYS A 191 -7.64 7.06 8.66
N ASP A 192 -7.88 7.00 9.97
CA ASP A 192 -9.00 6.29 10.54
C ASP A 192 -9.52 6.98 11.82
N SER A 193 -10.78 6.70 12.14
CA SER A 193 -11.38 7.12 13.39
C SER A 193 -10.80 6.37 14.57
N ILE A 194 -10.47 7.10 15.63
CA ILE A 194 -10.06 6.54 16.90
C ILE A 194 -11.24 6.61 17.87
N GLY A 195 -11.59 5.45 18.42
CA GLY A 195 -12.62 5.34 19.45
C GLY A 195 -12.16 5.95 20.78
N TYR A 196 -13.09 6.06 21.72
CA TYR A 196 -12.80 6.47 23.08
C TYR A 196 -12.90 5.27 24.03
N ASN A 197 -11.90 5.09 24.88
CA ASN A 197 -11.97 4.15 26.00
C ASN A 197 -11.91 4.95 27.32
N PRO A 198 -13.03 5.29 27.97
CA PRO A 198 -12.99 6.14 29.16
C PRO A 198 -12.11 5.55 30.26
N THR A 199 -11.32 6.41 30.89
CA THR A 199 -10.49 6.03 32.04
C THR A 199 -11.22 6.23 33.34
N GLY A 200 -11.27 5.17 34.14
CA GLY A 200 -11.59 5.23 35.57
C GLY A 200 -12.49 4.10 36.06
N GLY A 201 -11.90 3.11 36.73
CA GLY A 201 -12.61 2.25 37.68
C GLY A 201 -13.42 1.11 37.08
N GLY A 202 -12.74 0.15 36.45
CA GLY A 202 -13.31 -1.10 35.95
C GLY A 202 -13.24 -1.17 34.43
N ASN A 203 -12.91 -2.34 33.90
CA ASN A 203 -12.59 -2.54 32.48
C ASN A 203 -13.86 -2.77 31.66
N CYS A 204 -14.79 -1.81 31.61
CA CYS A 204 -16.02 -1.96 30.84
C CYS A 204 -16.24 -0.79 29.88
N GLY A 205 -16.83 -1.08 28.72
CA GLY A 205 -17.21 -0.11 27.71
C GLY A 205 -18.59 -0.46 27.17
N VAL A 206 -19.21 0.49 26.46
CA VAL A 206 -20.47 0.23 25.76
C VAL A 206 -20.51 0.95 24.44
N GLN A 207 -21.05 0.28 23.42
CA GLN A 207 -21.38 0.86 22.13
C GLN A 207 -22.87 0.67 21.87
N ALA A 208 -23.57 1.75 21.55
CA ALA A 208 -25.00 1.79 21.29
C ALA A 208 -25.31 2.11 19.82
N TRP A 209 -26.42 1.57 19.31
CA TRP A 209 -26.99 1.94 18.02
C TRP A 209 -28.51 1.85 18.06
N ALA A 210 -29.18 2.56 17.15
CA ALA A 210 -30.64 2.55 17.04
C ALA A 210 -31.09 2.51 15.58
N TYR A 211 -32.24 1.89 15.34
CA TYR A 211 -32.91 1.77 14.05
C TYR A 211 -34.38 2.18 14.18
N VAL A 212 -34.92 2.83 13.14
CA VAL A 212 -36.34 3.17 13.03
C VAL A 212 -36.99 2.28 11.97
N ASP A 213 -38.01 1.52 12.35
CA ASP A 213 -38.90 0.87 11.40
C ASP A 213 -39.87 1.89 10.79
N SER A 214 -39.45 2.48 9.66
CA SER A 214 -40.22 3.44 8.89
C SER A 214 -41.33 2.80 8.05
N THR A 215 -41.48 1.47 8.07
CA THR A 215 -42.47 0.75 7.25
C THR A 215 -43.70 0.29 8.04
N GLY A 216 -43.59 0.22 9.36
CA GLY A 216 -44.59 -0.41 10.21
C GLY A 216 -45.41 0.54 11.07
N ASN A 217 -44.76 1.39 11.88
CA ASN A 217 -45.41 2.20 12.94
C ASN A 217 -44.45 3.24 13.60
N ASN A 218 -43.36 3.67 12.96
CA ASN A 218 -42.31 4.51 13.59
C ASN A 218 -41.74 3.89 14.89
N MET A 219 -41.66 2.55 14.92
CA MET A 219 -41.10 1.85 16.05
C MET A 219 -39.57 2.00 16.04
N VAL A 220 -39.00 2.41 17.17
CA VAL A 220 -37.56 2.52 17.33
C VAL A 220 -37.06 1.33 18.13
N THR A 221 -35.97 0.73 17.68
CA THR A 221 -35.24 -0.30 18.43
C THR A 221 -33.82 0.19 18.65
N ALA A 222 -33.41 0.26 19.93
CA ALA A 222 -32.04 0.57 20.31
C ALA A 222 -31.40 -0.65 20.98
N SER A 223 -30.13 -0.89 20.67
CA SER A 223 -29.34 -1.99 21.19
C SER A 223 -27.96 -1.52 21.57
N ALA A 224 -27.32 -2.24 22.49
CA ALA A 224 -25.95 -1.97 22.90
C ALA A 224 -25.13 -3.24 23.08
N ASN A 225 -23.82 -3.13 22.87
CA ASN A 225 -22.85 -4.14 23.24
C ASN A 225 -21.96 -3.61 24.35
N ALA A 226 -21.96 -4.30 25.49
CA ALA A 226 -21.02 -4.04 26.57
C ALA A 226 -19.74 -4.86 26.41
N THR A 227 -18.62 -4.31 26.85
CA THR A 227 -17.37 -5.02 27.11
C THR A 227 -17.09 -5.00 28.62
N GLY A 228 -16.29 -5.94 29.11
CA GLY A 228 -15.91 -6.03 30.54
C GLY A 228 -16.26 -7.36 31.19
N MET A 229 -16.42 -7.37 32.52
CA MET A 229 -16.68 -8.61 33.26
C MET A 229 -18.19 -8.86 33.41
N ALA A 230 -18.69 -9.85 32.68
CA ALA A 230 -20.07 -10.32 32.82
C ALA A 230 -20.37 -10.81 34.27
N PRO A 231 -21.64 -10.76 34.72
CA PRO A 231 -22.83 -10.25 34.01
C PRO A 231 -22.84 -8.72 33.87
N PHE A 232 -23.55 -8.24 32.85
CA PHE A 232 -23.76 -6.82 32.59
C PHE A 232 -25.19 -6.39 32.91
N THR A 233 -25.36 -5.22 33.51
CA THR A 233 -26.65 -4.54 33.61
C THR A 233 -26.71 -3.40 32.62
N TYR A 234 -27.88 -3.19 31.97
CA TYR A 234 -28.10 -2.12 31.00
C TYR A 234 -29.27 -1.26 31.47
N VAL A 235 -29.04 0.05 31.60
CA VAL A 235 -30.06 1.06 31.92
C VAL A 235 -30.05 2.11 30.83
N TRP A 236 -31.16 2.27 30.13
CA TRP A 236 -31.31 3.26 29.07
C TRP A 236 -32.15 4.43 29.55
N THR A 237 -31.70 5.65 29.27
CA THR A 237 -32.49 6.87 29.38
C THR A 237 -32.76 7.41 27.99
N VAL A 238 -34.03 7.44 27.59
CA VAL A 238 -34.48 7.97 26.30
C VAL A 238 -35.13 9.33 26.54
N THR A 239 -34.57 10.37 25.93
CA THR A 239 -35.04 11.75 26.02
C THR A 239 -35.57 12.20 24.66
N GLY A 240 -36.82 12.64 24.63
CA GLY A 240 -37.46 13.29 23.48
C GLY A 240 -38.49 14.29 23.99
N ASN A 241 -39.77 14.07 23.70
CA ASN A 241 -40.86 14.85 24.30
C ASN A 241 -41.05 14.60 25.80
N GLN A 242 -40.66 13.42 26.27
CA GLN A 242 -40.61 13.02 27.67
C GLN A 242 -39.31 12.23 27.90
N THR A 243 -38.95 12.04 29.17
CA THR A 243 -37.82 11.17 29.56
C THR A 243 -38.36 9.85 30.07
N THR A 244 -37.95 8.74 29.45
CA THR A 244 -38.35 7.39 29.84
C THR A 244 -37.12 6.54 30.11
N THR A 245 -37.19 5.63 31.10
CA THR A 245 -36.11 4.70 31.41
C THR A 245 -36.50 3.28 31.03
N TYR A 246 -35.55 2.54 30.46
CA TYR A 246 -35.69 1.13 30.10
C TYR A 246 -34.52 0.31 30.64
N THR A 247 -34.71 -1.00 30.73
CA THR A 247 -33.65 -1.94 31.12
C THR A 247 -33.56 -3.09 30.13
N GLY A 248 -32.35 -3.50 29.80
CA GLY A 248 -32.09 -4.59 28.85
C GLY A 248 -31.09 -4.21 27.77
N GLN A 249 -30.45 -5.20 27.17
CA GLN A 249 -29.46 -4.99 26.10
C GLN A 249 -30.10 -4.35 24.85
N THR A 250 -31.36 -4.70 24.58
CA THR A 250 -32.17 -4.16 23.49
C THR A 250 -33.49 -3.66 24.05
N ILE A 251 -33.90 -2.47 23.63
CA ILE A 251 -35.15 -1.80 24.01
C ILE A 251 -35.89 -1.33 22.76
N SER A 252 -37.21 -1.19 22.86
CA SER A 252 -38.02 -0.62 21.78
C SER A 252 -39.06 0.34 22.33
N TRP A 253 -39.34 1.40 21.57
CA TRP A 253 -40.40 2.37 21.89
C TRP A 253 -41.08 2.88 20.62
N GLN A 254 -42.26 3.47 20.78
CA GLN A 254 -42.98 4.13 19.69
C GLN A 254 -42.49 5.57 19.54
N GLY A 255 -41.91 5.89 18.38
CA GLY A 255 -41.44 7.22 18.06
C GLY A 255 -42.55 8.10 17.51
N GLN A 256 -42.56 9.38 17.91
CA GLN A 256 -43.45 10.38 17.34
C GLN A 256 -42.76 11.05 16.14
N SER A 257 -43.46 11.12 15.00
CA SER A 257 -42.97 11.77 13.77
C SER A 257 -42.54 13.22 14.02
N GLY A 258 -41.39 13.60 13.44
CA GLY A 258 -40.80 14.93 13.59
C GLY A 258 -40.03 15.18 14.89
N ILE A 259 -39.87 14.16 15.75
CA ILE A 259 -39.10 14.26 17.00
C ILE A 259 -37.76 13.54 16.88
N THR A 260 -36.71 14.18 17.38
CA THR A 260 -35.40 13.55 17.63
C THR A 260 -35.35 13.01 19.05
N TYR A 261 -35.11 11.72 19.20
CA TYR A 261 -34.87 11.07 20.48
C TYR A 261 -33.37 10.90 20.68
N GLN A 262 -32.90 11.15 21.91
CA GLN A 262 -31.56 10.80 22.38
C GLN A 262 -31.68 9.62 23.35
N ALA A 263 -31.12 8.47 23.00
CA ALA A 263 -31.10 7.27 23.82
C ALA A 263 -29.68 7.06 24.37
N CYS A 264 -29.51 7.22 25.68
CA CYS A 264 -28.25 6.99 26.38
C CYS A 264 -28.33 5.70 27.18
N VAL A 265 -27.44 4.73 26.91
CA VAL A 265 -27.30 3.50 27.70
C VAL A 265 -26.17 3.66 28.69
N THR A 266 -26.42 3.30 29.94
CA THR A 266 -25.39 3.11 30.95
C THR A 266 -25.33 1.63 31.28
N ILE A 267 -24.14 1.05 31.14
CA ILE A 267 -23.87 -0.32 31.59
C ILE A 267 -23.17 -0.31 32.93
N ALA A 268 -23.33 -1.41 33.66
CA ALA A 268 -22.43 -1.77 34.75
C ALA A 268 -22.00 -3.23 34.63
N ASP A 269 -20.76 -3.51 35.01
CA ASP A 269 -20.19 -4.86 35.01
C ASP A 269 -20.10 -5.45 36.43
N ASN A 270 -19.74 -6.73 36.54
CA ASN A 270 -19.68 -7.43 37.83
C ASN A 270 -18.56 -6.93 38.76
N ASN A 271 -17.61 -6.16 38.25
CA ASN A 271 -16.54 -5.53 39.02
C ASN A 271 -16.89 -4.11 39.48
N GLY A 272 -18.13 -3.67 39.26
CA GLY A 272 -18.60 -2.35 39.63
C GLY A 272 -18.16 -1.25 38.66
N CYS A 273 -17.66 -1.62 37.47
CA CYS A 273 -17.42 -0.67 36.40
C CYS A 273 -18.74 -0.09 35.89
N SER A 274 -18.74 1.16 35.43
CA SER A 274 -19.85 1.73 34.66
C SER A 274 -19.37 2.53 33.45
N SER A 275 -20.06 2.37 32.31
CA SER A 275 -19.80 3.09 31.06
C SER A 275 -21.10 3.54 30.41
N THR A 276 -21.09 4.70 29.76
CA THR A 276 -22.28 5.27 29.08
C THR A 276 -21.99 5.59 27.62
N ASP A 277 -22.93 5.29 26.73
CA ASP A 277 -22.91 5.71 25.31
C ASP A 277 -24.30 6.21 24.89
N CYS A 278 -24.35 7.14 23.93
CA CYS A 278 -25.57 7.81 23.51
C CYS A 278 -25.73 7.78 21.99
N VAL A 279 -26.95 7.48 21.52
CA VAL A 279 -27.34 7.53 20.11
C VAL A 279 -28.52 8.48 19.92
N SER A 280 -28.49 9.26 18.84
CA SER A 280 -29.60 10.12 18.43
C SER A 280 -30.32 9.56 17.21
N VAL A 281 -31.66 9.60 17.24
CA VAL A 281 -32.51 9.04 16.19
C VAL A 281 -33.69 9.96 15.92
N THR A 282 -33.88 10.35 14.67
CA THR A 282 -34.99 11.23 14.25
C THR A 282 -36.05 10.41 13.54
N ILE A 283 -37.30 10.59 13.97
CA ILE A 283 -38.43 9.91 13.36
C ILE A 283 -38.91 10.71 12.14
N PRO A 284 -38.97 10.10 10.96
CA PRO A 284 -39.44 10.76 9.74
C PRO A 284 -40.92 11.17 9.83
#